data_AF-A0A1F2W9W0-F1
#
_entry.id   AF-A0A1F2W9W0-F1
#
_cell.length_a   1.000
_cell.length_b   1.000
_cell.length_c   1.000
_cell.angle_alpha   90.00
_cell.angle_beta   90.00
_cell.angle_gamma   90.00
#
_symmetry.space_group_name_H-M   'P 1'
#
loop_
_entity.id
_entity.type
_entity.pdbx_description
1 polymer ?
#
loop_
_entity_poly.entity_id
_entity_poly.type
_entity_poly.pdbx_seq_one_letter_code
_entity_poly.pdbx_strand_id
1 'polypeptide(L)'
;MGDWLVEATVPGGGTYTGTIAAREVGETVELAWDTTAGRYFGIGLAERGAWYVACGEDGDGLGLALVGGRGGLRWTPAPERGTVGASRLIPARVPSGELRWEAGPAADAGFPFTGLVLEGAGEVRTAGLAGGPVARGLALPTAVGWAVAWYPRFDQTVILRYLPGREPGTWVALWALGGRPDPAVELLRPAG
;
A
#
# COMPACT_ATOMS: atom_id res chain seq x y z
N MET A 1 12.80 8.21 8.03
CA MET A 1 13.89 7.98 7.05
C MET A 1 15.09 7.39 7.74
N GLY A 2 15.95 6.72 6.99
CA GLY A 2 17.15 6.06 7.51
C GLY A 2 17.16 4.57 7.25
N ASP A 3 18.13 3.88 7.84
CA ASP A 3 18.30 2.44 7.72
C ASP A 3 17.79 1.74 8.99
N TRP A 4 17.08 0.64 8.78
CA TRP A 4 16.34 -0.07 9.80
C TRP A 4 16.71 -1.54 9.78
N LEU A 5 16.80 -2.16 10.95
CA LEU A 5 16.76 -3.60 11.09
C LEU A 5 15.29 -4.05 11.07
N VAL A 6 14.99 -5.08 10.29
CA VAL A 6 13.65 -5.65 10.18
C VAL A 6 13.63 -7.08 10.69
N GLU A 7 12.57 -7.41 11.42
CA GLU A 7 12.18 -8.75 11.81
C GLU A 7 10.68 -8.92 11.54
N ALA A 8 10.28 -9.96 10.84
CA ALA A 8 8.88 -10.15 10.47
C ALA A 8 8.46 -11.63 10.42
N THR A 9 7.17 -11.85 10.63
CA THR A 9 6.51 -13.10 10.24
C THR A 9 5.95 -12.97 8.83
N VAL A 10 5.96 -14.06 8.06
CA VAL A 10 5.40 -14.08 6.70
C VAL A 10 3.94 -14.56 6.75
N PRO A 11 2.99 -13.90 6.04
CA PRO A 11 1.64 -14.41 5.85
C PRO A 11 1.64 -15.85 5.33
N GLY A 12 1.12 -16.78 6.13
CA GLY A 12 1.11 -18.22 5.82
C GLY A 12 2.29 -19.01 6.38
N GLY A 13 3.21 -18.39 7.12
CA GLY A 13 4.25 -19.06 7.91
C GLY A 13 5.68 -18.74 7.47
N GLY A 14 6.61 -18.85 8.42
CA GLY A 14 8.01 -18.46 8.27
C GLY A 14 8.32 -17.11 8.91
N THR A 15 9.61 -16.81 8.97
CA THR A 15 10.13 -15.51 9.45
C THR A 15 11.20 -15.04 8.49
N TYR A 16 11.39 -13.73 8.43
CA TYR A 16 12.56 -13.15 7.77
C TYR A 16 13.17 -12.05 8.64
N THR A 17 14.45 -11.82 8.42
CA THR A 17 15.19 -10.70 8.99
C THR A 17 15.98 -10.00 7.91
N GLY A 18 16.42 -8.77 8.16
CA GLY A 18 17.21 -8.03 7.19
C GLY A 18 17.34 -6.55 7.53
N THR A 19 17.54 -5.76 6.47
CA THR A 19 17.59 -4.31 6.55
C THR A 19 16.58 -3.66 5.62
N ILE A 20 16.12 -2.47 5.99
CA ILE A 20 15.32 -1.59 5.14
C ILE A 20 16.01 -0.25 5.05
N ALA A 21 16.28 0.19 3.82
CA ALA A 21 16.65 1.56 3.56
C ALA A 21 15.41 2.36 3.16
N ALA A 22 15.02 3.36 3.96
CA ALA A 22 13.90 4.26 3.65
C ALA A 22 14.43 5.66 3.34
N ARG A 23 14.01 6.24 2.20
CA ARG A 23 14.46 7.56 1.72
C ARG A 23 13.26 8.38 1.25
N GLU A 24 13.26 9.66 1.59
CA GLU A 24 12.31 10.62 1.01
C GLU A 24 12.69 10.88 -0.45
N VAL A 25 11.70 10.83 -1.32
CA VAL A 25 11.84 11.15 -2.74
C VAL A 25 10.67 12.06 -3.08
N GLY A 26 10.90 13.37 -3.06
CA GLY A 26 9.84 14.37 -3.22
C GLY A 26 8.77 14.26 -2.14
N GLU A 27 7.54 13.95 -2.54
CA GLU A 27 6.36 13.79 -1.68
C GLU A 27 6.11 12.33 -1.27
N THR A 28 6.93 11.40 -1.74
CA THR A 28 6.81 9.96 -1.45
C THR A 28 7.99 9.48 -0.61
N VAL A 29 7.89 8.24 -0.14
CA VAL A 29 9.00 7.53 0.47
C VAL A 29 9.28 6.31 -0.37
N GLU A 30 10.53 6.09 -0.71
CA GLU A 30 10.98 4.87 -1.34
C GLU A 30 11.69 4.01 -0.32
N LEU A 31 11.43 2.70 -0.40
CA LEU A 31 11.94 1.71 0.50
C LEU A 31 12.60 0.59 -0.29
N ALA A 32 13.72 0.08 0.21
CA ALA A 32 14.37 -1.11 -0.30
C ALA A 32 14.65 -2.06 0.86
N TRP A 33 14.20 -3.31 0.73
CA TRP A 33 14.45 -4.39 1.68
C TRP A 33 15.57 -5.26 1.15
N ASP A 34 16.54 -5.57 1.99
CA ASP A 34 17.51 -6.64 1.79
C ASP A 34 17.37 -7.63 2.94
N THR A 35 16.74 -8.77 2.68
CA THR A 35 16.29 -9.72 3.71
C THR A 35 16.72 -11.14 3.38
N THR A 36 16.63 -12.01 4.39
CA THR A 36 16.81 -13.47 4.22
C THR A 36 15.83 -14.09 3.23
N ALA A 37 14.71 -13.43 2.90
CA ALA A 37 13.73 -13.89 1.93
C ALA A 37 13.98 -13.37 0.51
N GLY A 38 14.85 -12.37 0.35
CA GLY A 38 15.15 -11.73 -0.93
C GLY A 38 15.20 -10.22 -0.83
N ARG A 39 15.29 -9.59 -2.01
CA ARG A 39 15.33 -8.13 -2.18
C ARG A 39 14.00 -7.64 -2.73
N TYR A 40 13.48 -6.58 -2.13
CA TYR A 40 12.17 -6.02 -2.48
C TYR A 40 12.22 -4.49 -2.48
N PHE A 41 11.24 -3.88 -3.15
CA PHE A 41 11.13 -2.43 -3.31
C PHE A 41 9.72 -1.97 -2.97
N GLY A 42 9.64 -0.73 -2.47
CA GLY A 42 8.38 -0.19 -2.00
C GLY A 42 8.27 1.31 -2.16
N ILE A 43 7.03 1.77 -2.26
CA ILE A 43 6.68 3.19 -2.30
C ILE A 43 5.63 3.47 -1.23
N GLY A 44 5.79 4.57 -0.53
CA GLY A 44 5.01 4.92 0.64
C GLY A 44 4.40 6.31 0.59
N LEU A 45 3.23 6.43 1.22
CA LEU A 45 2.52 7.68 1.47
C LEU A 45 2.15 7.80 2.95
N ALA A 46 2.30 9.01 3.50
CA ALA A 46 1.86 9.32 4.85
C ALA A 46 0.36 9.66 4.88
N GLU A 47 -0.34 9.14 5.90
CA GLU A 47 -1.73 9.49 6.21
C GLU A 47 -1.91 9.51 7.74
N ARG A 48 -2.15 10.70 8.31
CA ARG A 48 -2.53 10.94 9.72
C ARG A 48 -1.81 10.05 10.75
N GLY A 49 -0.49 10.16 10.82
CA GLY A 49 0.32 9.46 11.84
C GLY A 49 0.65 8.00 11.51
N ALA A 50 0.28 7.52 10.32
CA ALA A 50 0.71 6.24 9.77
C ALA A 50 1.41 6.42 8.42
N TRP A 51 2.25 5.45 8.07
CA TRP A 51 2.78 5.29 6.72
C TRP A 51 2.16 4.07 6.08
N TYR A 52 1.62 4.25 4.87
CA TYR A 52 1.13 3.16 4.04
C TYR A 52 2.14 2.91 2.95
N VAL A 53 2.45 1.65 2.70
CA VAL A 53 3.49 1.26 1.75
C VAL A 53 2.99 0.13 0.87
N ALA A 54 3.15 0.28 -0.44
CA ALA A 54 3.06 -0.83 -1.38
C ALA A 54 4.45 -1.44 -1.55
N CYS A 55 4.56 -2.75 -1.69
CA CYS A 55 5.82 -3.46 -1.91
C CYS A 55 5.69 -4.56 -2.97
N GLY A 56 6.75 -4.78 -3.74
CA GLY A 56 6.88 -5.79 -4.80
C GLY A 56 8.34 -6.24 -5.00
N GLU A 57 8.56 -7.23 -5.87
CA GLU A 57 9.92 -7.75 -6.19
C GLU A 57 10.76 -6.75 -6.98
N ASP A 58 10.10 -5.94 -7.81
CA ASP A 58 10.67 -4.78 -8.49
C ASP A 58 9.80 -3.54 -8.22
N GLY A 59 10.36 -2.36 -8.55
CA GLY A 59 9.62 -1.10 -8.47
C GLY A 59 8.66 -0.87 -9.64
N ASP A 60 8.74 -1.68 -10.70
CA ASP A 60 8.04 -1.44 -11.95
C ASP A 60 6.58 -1.90 -11.86
N GLY A 61 5.65 -0.99 -12.16
CA GLY A 61 4.21 -1.27 -12.05
C GLY A 61 3.68 -1.33 -10.62
N LEU A 62 4.53 -1.12 -9.61
CA LEU A 62 4.12 -0.93 -8.23
C LEU A 62 3.36 0.39 -8.07
N GLY A 63 2.27 0.37 -7.32
CA GLY A 63 1.52 1.58 -7.04
C GLY A 63 0.75 1.54 -5.73
N LEU A 64 0.45 2.73 -5.22
CA LEU A 64 -0.27 2.98 -3.98
C LEU A 64 -1.22 4.17 -4.14
N ALA A 65 -2.46 4.01 -3.69
CA ALA A 65 -3.43 5.09 -3.60
C ALA A 65 -4.04 5.18 -2.20
N LEU A 66 -4.22 6.40 -1.71
CA LEU A 66 -5.04 6.72 -0.54
C LEU A 66 -6.38 7.24 -1.04
N VAL A 67 -7.42 6.43 -0.91
CA VAL A 67 -8.78 6.71 -1.37
C VAL A 67 -9.66 7.06 -0.18
N GLY A 68 -10.07 8.33 -0.08
CA GLY A 68 -10.98 8.79 0.96
C GLY A 68 -12.41 8.29 0.74
N GLY A 69 -13.18 8.15 1.82
CA GLY A 69 -14.57 7.68 1.75
C GLY A 69 -15.50 8.57 0.91
N ARG A 70 -15.15 9.84 0.72
CA ARG A 70 -15.87 10.78 -0.18
C ARG A 70 -15.31 10.79 -1.62
N GLY A 71 -14.37 9.90 -1.91
CA GLY A 71 -13.81 9.65 -3.23
C GLY A 71 -12.61 10.51 -3.64
N GLY A 72 -12.19 11.48 -2.82
CA GLY A 72 -10.92 12.16 -3.04
C GLY A 72 -9.76 11.17 -2.91
N LEU A 73 -8.81 11.20 -3.86
CA LEU A 73 -7.70 10.25 -3.87
C LEU A 73 -6.35 10.94 -4.07
N ARG A 74 -5.33 10.40 -3.42
CA ARG A 74 -3.91 10.71 -3.63
C ARG A 74 -3.22 9.43 -4.06
N TRP A 75 -2.34 9.48 -5.05
CA TRP A 75 -1.74 8.25 -5.60
C TRP A 75 -0.31 8.45 -6.07
N THR A 76 0.44 7.35 -6.06
CA THR A 76 1.83 7.24 -6.51
C THR A 76 2.05 5.87 -7.17
N PRO A 77 2.96 5.71 -8.13
CA PRO A 77 3.76 6.75 -8.77
C PRO A 77 2.90 7.58 -9.72
N ALA A 78 2.88 8.90 -9.54
CA ALA A 78 2.46 9.80 -10.61
C ALA A 78 3.50 9.81 -11.75
N PRO A 79 3.22 10.41 -12.93
CA PRO A 79 4.13 10.35 -14.08
C PRO A 79 5.57 10.77 -13.76
N GLU A 80 5.75 11.69 -12.81
CA GLU A 80 7.06 12.11 -12.30
C GLU A 80 7.40 11.38 -11.01
N ARG A 81 8.61 10.79 -10.95
CA ARG A 81 9.11 10.09 -9.77
C ARG A 81 9.10 11.01 -8.55
N GLY A 82 8.58 10.51 -7.43
CA GLY A 82 8.51 11.24 -6.17
C GLY A 82 7.36 12.25 -6.09
N THR A 83 6.50 12.35 -7.11
CA THR A 83 5.30 13.20 -7.05
C THR A 83 4.08 12.40 -6.64
N VAL A 84 3.11 13.08 -6.02
CA VAL A 84 1.81 12.50 -5.68
C VAL A 84 0.73 13.12 -6.55
N GLY A 85 0.11 12.28 -7.38
CA GLY A 85 -1.05 12.68 -8.14
C GLY A 85 -2.27 12.81 -7.21
N ALA A 86 -3.19 13.70 -7.57
CA ALA A 86 -4.47 13.85 -6.90
C ALA A 86 -5.60 13.70 -7.91
N SER A 87 -6.69 13.05 -7.54
CA SER A 87 -7.86 12.91 -8.39
C SER A 87 -9.11 12.69 -7.53
N ARG A 88 -10.23 12.39 -8.18
CA ARG A 88 -11.48 12.09 -7.52
C ARG A 88 -12.22 10.97 -8.24
N LEU A 89 -12.56 9.95 -7.47
CA LEU A 89 -13.58 8.98 -7.84
C LEU A 89 -14.91 9.34 -7.18
N ILE A 90 -15.99 8.82 -7.73
CA ILE A 90 -17.33 8.96 -7.19
C ILE A 90 -17.64 7.69 -6.42
N PRO A 91 -17.94 7.77 -5.11
CA PRO A 91 -18.44 6.62 -4.36
C PRO A 91 -19.76 6.14 -4.98
N ALA A 92 -19.80 4.88 -5.41
CA ALA A 92 -20.99 4.26 -5.95
C ALA A 92 -21.76 3.55 -4.82
N ARG A 93 -23.08 3.67 -4.83
CA ARG A 93 -23.94 2.93 -3.91
C ARG A 93 -24.18 1.54 -4.50
N VAL A 94 -23.71 0.51 -3.80
CA VAL A 94 -23.90 -0.88 -4.20
C VAL A 94 -24.86 -1.55 -3.22
N PRO A 95 -26.00 -2.12 -3.67
CA PRO A 95 -26.96 -2.80 -2.80
C PRO A 95 -26.35 -3.99 -2.04
N SER A 96 -25.29 -4.61 -2.59
CA SER A 96 -24.51 -5.70 -1.99
C SER A 96 -23.72 -5.30 -0.75
N GLY A 97 -23.56 -4.01 -0.46
CA GLY A 97 -22.79 -3.49 0.67
C GLY A 97 -21.27 -3.40 0.44
N GLU A 98 -20.80 -3.76 -0.75
CA GLU A 98 -19.42 -3.55 -1.17
C GLU A 98 -19.08 -2.05 -1.23
N LEU A 99 -17.82 -1.72 -0.96
CA LEU A 99 -17.34 -0.35 -1.12
C LEU A 99 -16.84 -0.17 -2.55
N ARG A 100 -17.46 0.73 -3.31
CA ARG A 100 -17.15 0.95 -4.72
C ARG A 100 -16.95 2.42 -5.04
N TRP A 101 -16.01 2.67 -5.95
CA TRP A 101 -15.70 3.98 -6.49
C TRP A 101 -15.52 3.89 -8.01
N GLU A 102 -15.99 4.91 -8.74
CA GLU A 102 -15.92 4.97 -10.20
C GLU A 102 -15.39 6.32 -10.66
N ALA A 103 -14.72 6.34 -11.81
CA ALA A 103 -14.29 7.59 -12.42
C ALA A 103 -15.51 8.44 -12.80
N GLY A 104 -15.50 9.71 -12.37
CA GLY A 104 -16.46 10.70 -12.83
C GLY A 104 -16.02 11.36 -14.13
N PRO A 105 -16.88 12.18 -14.75
CA PRO A 105 -16.52 12.97 -15.93
C PRO A 105 -15.41 14.01 -15.68
N ALA A 106 -15.08 14.27 -14.42
CA ALA A 106 -13.97 15.15 -13.99
C ALA A 106 -12.79 14.37 -13.38
N ALA A 107 -12.70 13.06 -13.61
CA ALA A 107 -11.55 12.28 -13.17
C ALA A 107 -10.29 12.78 -13.90
N ASP A 108 -9.22 13.02 -13.15
CA ASP A 108 -7.95 13.47 -13.71
C ASP A 108 -7.34 12.38 -14.61
N ALA A 109 -6.72 12.79 -15.73
CA ALA A 109 -6.22 11.90 -16.78
C ALA A 109 -5.02 11.02 -16.35
N GLY A 110 -4.44 11.29 -15.18
CA GLY A 110 -3.26 10.57 -14.69
C GLY A 110 -3.55 9.29 -13.91
N PHE A 111 -4.68 9.20 -13.19
CA PHE A 111 -4.94 8.03 -12.34
C PHE A 111 -5.28 6.80 -13.20
N PRO A 112 -4.59 5.66 -13.03
CA PRO A 112 -4.66 4.57 -14.01
C PRO A 112 -5.97 3.78 -13.98
N PHE A 113 -6.82 3.92 -12.96
CA PHE A 113 -8.02 3.11 -12.81
C PHE A 113 -9.31 3.91 -12.99
N THR A 114 -10.26 3.33 -13.70
CA THR A 114 -11.61 3.88 -13.90
C THR A 114 -12.61 3.38 -12.86
N GLY A 115 -12.24 2.36 -12.07
CA GLY A 115 -13.08 1.81 -11.02
C GLY A 115 -12.30 1.03 -9.99
N LEU A 116 -12.82 1.03 -8.77
CA LEU A 116 -12.30 0.34 -7.59
C LEU A 116 -13.47 -0.29 -6.82
N VAL A 117 -13.35 -1.57 -6.48
CA VAL A 117 -14.28 -2.29 -5.60
C VAL A 117 -13.47 -2.95 -4.50
N LEU A 118 -13.89 -2.82 -3.25
CA LEU A 118 -13.28 -3.55 -2.13
C LEU A 118 -14.14 -4.75 -1.74
N GLU A 119 -13.57 -5.92 -1.94
CA GLU A 119 -14.19 -7.22 -1.72
C GLU A 119 -13.72 -7.85 -0.40
N GLY A 120 -14.60 -8.64 0.21
CA GLY A 120 -14.35 -9.32 1.47
C GLY A 120 -14.67 -8.49 2.71
N ALA A 121 -14.48 -9.12 3.86
CA ALA A 121 -14.70 -8.55 5.18
C ALA A 121 -13.40 -8.53 5.99
N GLY A 122 -13.33 -7.65 6.99
CA GLY A 122 -12.15 -7.50 7.84
C GLY A 122 -11.24 -6.32 7.46
N GLU A 123 -10.05 -6.33 8.06
CA GLU A 123 -9.06 -5.25 7.95
C GLU A 123 -8.27 -5.31 6.63
N VAL A 124 -7.95 -6.51 6.14
CA VAL A 124 -7.36 -6.70 4.81
C VAL A 124 -8.48 -6.99 3.82
N ARG A 125 -8.51 -6.25 2.71
CA ARG A 125 -9.46 -6.50 1.62
C ARG A 125 -8.75 -6.70 0.29
N THR A 126 -9.40 -7.43 -0.61
CA THR A 126 -8.99 -7.44 -2.02
C THR A 126 -9.61 -6.22 -2.70
N ALA A 127 -8.81 -5.51 -3.48
CA ALA A 127 -9.27 -4.46 -4.37
C ALA A 127 -9.44 -5.03 -5.78
N GLY A 128 -10.66 -5.03 -6.31
CA GLY A 128 -10.92 -5.17 -7.74
C GLY A 128 -10.68 -3.83 -8.44
N LEU A 129 -9.83 -3.83 -9.47
CA LEU A 129 -9.37 -2.64 -10.16
C LEU A 129 -9.75 -2.72 -11.64
N ALA A 130 -10.34 -1.64 -12.17
CA ALA A 130 -10.83 -1.58 -13.56
C ALA A 130 -10.11 -0.50 -14.37
N GLY A 131 -9.90 -0.77 -15.66
CA GLY A 131 -9.36 0.19 -16.65
C GLY A 131 -7.84 0.37 -16.64
N GLY A 132 -7.16 -0.04 -15.56
CA GLY A 132 -5.72 0.14 -15.39
C GLY A 132 -4.87 -1.08 -15.74
N PRO A 133 -3.57 -1.06 -15.38
CA PRO A 133 -2.59 -2.07 -15.80
C PRO A 133 -2.77 -3.43 -15.11
N VAL A 134 -3.56 -3.48 -14.04
CA VAL A 134 -3.79 -4.67 -13.24
C VAL A 134 -5.25 -4.75 -12.81
N ALA A 135 -5.74 -5.97 -12.60
CA ALA A 135 -7.14 -6.21 -12.22
C ALA A 135 -7.36 -6.30 -10.71
N ARG A 136 -6.28 -6.48 -9.93
CA ARG A 136 -6.35 -6.78 -8.49
C ARG A 136 -5.29 -6.03 -7.70
N GLY A 137 -5.63 -5.70 -6.46
CA GLY A 137 -4.74 -5.12 -5.46
C GLY A 137 -5.15 -5.51 -4.06
N LEU A 138 -4.44 -4.98 -3.06
CA LEU A 138 -4.76 -5.14 -1.64
C LEU A 138 -5.15 -3.82 -1.03
N ALA A 139 -6.01 -3.86 -0.02
CA ALA A 139 -6.42 -2.66 0.69
C ALA A 139 -6.34 -2.82 2.21
N LEU A 140 -5.92 -1.73 2.87
CA LEU A 140 -5.93 -1.56 4.32
C LEU A 140 -6.71 -0.28 4.69
N PRO A 141 -7.42 -0.25 5.82
CA PRO A 141 -8.15 0.93 6.24
C PRO A 141 -7.19 2.05 6.65
N THR A 142 -7.62 3.28 6.35
CA THR A 142 -7.04 4.53 6.85
C THR A 142 -8.02 5.24 7.77
N ALA A 143 -7.57 6.33 8.39
CA ALA A 143 -8.42 7.18 9.21
C ALA A 143 -9.60 7.81 8.44
N VAL A 144 -9.55 7.87 7.12
CA VAL A 144 -10.55 8.55 6.27
C VAL A 144 -11.08 7.70 5.12
N GLY A 145 -10.59 6.48 4.95
CA GLY A 145 -10.91 5.63 3.82
C GLY A 145 -9.99 4.42 3.75
N TRP A 146 -9.31 4.23 2.61
CA TRP A 146 -8.56 3.03 2.30
C TRP A 146 -7.25 3.35 1.59
N ALA A 147 -6.18 2.67 1.98
CA ALA A 147 -4.97 2.57 1.20
C ALA A 147 -5.11 1.35 0.29
N VAL A 148 -4.79 1.51 -0.99
CA VAL A 148 -4.89 0.46 -2.01
C VAL A 148 -3.55 0.33 -2.69
N ALA A 149 -2.90 -0.83 -2.54
CA ALA A 149 -1.66 -1.17 -3.21
C ALA A 149 -1.94 -2.10 -4.39
N TRP A 150 -1.14 -1.98 -5.44
CA TRP A 150 -1.19 -2.88 -6.58
C TRP A 150 0.20 -3.14 -7.16
N TYR A 151 0.34 -4.28 -7.81
CA TYR A 151 1.56 -4.75 -8.46
C TYR A 151 1.16 -5.74 -9.57
N PRO A 152 1.94 -5.93 -10.66
CA PRO A 152 1.57 -6.81 -11.78
C PRO A 152 1.23 -8.24 -11.36
N ARG A 153 1.90 -8.74 -10.32
CA ARG A 153 1.66 -10.07 -9.75
C ARG A 153 0.92 -9.95 -8.42
N PHE A 154 -0.34 -10.36 -8.41
CA PHE A 154 -1.19 -10.24 -7.21
C PHE A 154 -0.65 -11.07 -6.05
N ASP A 155 -0.16 -12.30 -6.29
CA ASP A 155 0.48 -13.18 -5.31
C ASP A 155 1.76 -12.62 -4.68
N GLN A 156 2.29 -11.53 -5.24
CA GLN A 156 3.46 -10.80 -4.77
C GLN A 156 3.14 -9.36 -4.34
N THR A 157 1.87 -8.94 -4.46
CA THR A 157 1.45 -7.61 -4.02
C THR A 157 1.46 -7.58 -2.50
N VAL A 158 2.24 -6.66 -1.93
CA VAL A 158 2.28 -6.42 -0.50
C VAL A 158 1.76 -5.03 -0.18
N ILE A 159 0.99 -4.91 0.90
CA ILE A 159 0.63 -3.63 1.51
C ILE A 159 0.99 -3.65 2.99
N LEU A 160 1.62 -2.57 3.47
CA LEU A 160 1.99 -2.38 4.87
C LEU A 160 1.36 -1.10 5.43
N ARG A 161 1.01 -1.12 6.71
CA ARG A 161 0.67 0.07 7.51
C ARG A 161 1.60 0.15 8.70
N TYR A 162 2.60 1.02 8.61
CA TYR A 162 3.52 1.32 9.71
C TYR A 162 2.93 2.34 10.68
N LEU A 163 3.09 2.04 11.96
CA LEU A 163 2.74 2.87 13.11
C LEU A 163 3.95 2.96 14.05
N PRO A 164 4.08 4.05 14.84
CA PRO A 164 5.06 4.10 15.90
C PRO A 164 4.93 2.89 16.83
N GLY A 165 6.05 2.24 17.12
CA GLY A 165 6.13 1.13 18.05
C GLY A 165 6.00 1.60 19.50
N ARG A 166 5.92 0.62 20.43
CA ARG A 166 5.85 0.92 21.87
C ARG A 166 7.16 1.49 22.41
N GLU A 167 8.28 1.03 21.87
CA GLU A 167 9.61 1.51 22.23
C GLU A 167 9.95 2.76 21.40
N PRO A 168 10.49 3.82 22.02
CA PRO A 168 10.89 5.01 21.29
C PRO A 168 11.81 4.69 20.13
N GLY A 169 11.50 5.25 18.96
CA GLY A 169 12.29 5.06 17.75
C GLY A 169 12.06 3.72 17.03
N THR A 170 11.12 2.88 17.48
CA THR A 170 10.72 1.66 16.75
C THR A 170 9.46 1.88 15.92
N TRP A 171 9.25 1.04 14.91
CA TRP A 171 8.00 1.00 14.14
C TRP A 171 7.44 -0.41 14.09
N VAL A 172 6.13 -0.53 14.03
CA VAL A 172 5.43 -1.80 13.80
C VAL A 172 4.55 -1.66 12.57
N ALA A 173 4.60 -2.64 11.68
CA ALA A 173 3.70 -2.76 10.56
C ALA A 173 2.75 -3.94 10.73
N LEU A 174 1.47 -3.68 10.45
CA LEU A 174 0.59 -4.71 9.93
C LEU A 174 0.87 -4.81 8.43
N TRP A 175 1.10 -6.01 7.92
CA TRP A 175 1.28 -6.21 6.48
C TRP A 175 0.51 -7.39 5.93
N ALA A 176 0.09 -7.29 4.68
CA ALA A 176 -0.67 -8.30 3.97
C ALA A 176 0.00 -8.66 2.64
N LEU A 177 -0.16 -9.92 2.23
CA LEU A 177 0.36 -10.47 0.98
C LEU A 177 -0.78 -11.05 0.16
N GLY A 178 -0.79 -10.77 -1.15
CA GLY A 178 -1.88 -11.20 -2.00
C GLY A 178 -1.99 -12.72 -2.10
N GLY A 179 -3.24 -13.20 -2.12
CA GLY A 179 -3.52 -14.63 -2.07
C GLY A 179 -3.33 -15.28 -0.69
N ARG A 180 -2.94 -14.53 0.35
CA ARG A 180 -2.89 -15.00 1.73
C ARG A 180 -4.07 -14.44 2.54
N PRO A 181 -4.72 -15.27 3.38
CA PRO A 181 -5.92 -14.87 4.10
C PRO A 181 -5.62 -13.94 5.27
N ASP A 182 -4.47 -14.13 5.93
CA ASP A 182 -4.15 -13.48 7.20
C ASP A 182 -2.99 -12.49 7.05
N PRO A 183 -3.09 -11.28 7.62
CA PRO A 183 -1.95 -10.38 7.72
C PRO A 183 -0.92 -10.89 8.73
N ALA A 184 0.27 -10.30 8.68
CA ALA A 184 1.35 -10.56 9.60
C ALA A 184 1.91 -9.27 10.19
N VAL A 185 2.89 -9.41 11.08
CA VAL A 185 3.53 -8.29 11.78
C VAL A 185 4.98 -8.18 11.37
N GLU A 186 5.41 -6.94 11.17
CA GLU A 186 6.79 -6.57 10.94
C GLU A 186 7.22 -5.55 11.99
N LEU A 187 8.42 -5.73 12.56
CA LEU A 187 9.02 -4.85 13.54
C LEU A 187 10.28 -4.21 12.98
N LEU A 188 10.37 -2.88 13.09
CA LEU A 188 11.55 -2.10 12.72
C LEU A 188 12.24 -1.53 13.94
N ARG A 189 13.57 -1.69 13.97
CA ARG A 189 14.46 -1.07 14.94
C ARG A 189 15.52 -0.22 14.21
N PRO A 190 16.02 0.87 14.80
CA PRO A 190 17.12 1.62 14.23
C PRO A 190 18.34 0.72 13.99
N ALA A 191 19.07 0.91 12.89
CA ALA A 191 20.22 0.08 12.54
C ALA A 191 21.51 0.34 13.35
N GLY A 192 21.51 1.35 14.22
CA GLY A 192 22.68 1.74 15.03
C GLY A 192 23.54 2.81 14.37
#